data_AF-A0A2S2PSQ7-F1
#
_entry.id   AF-A0A2S2PSQ7-F1
#
_cell.length_a   1.000
_cell.length_b   1.000
_cell.length_c   1.000
_cell.angle_alpha   90.00
_cell.angle_beta   90.00
_cell.angle_gamma   90.00
#
_symmetry.space_group_name_H-M   'P 1'
#
loop_
_entity.id
_entity.type
_entity.pdbx_description
1 polymer ?
#
loop_
_entity_poly.entity_id
_entity_poly.type
_entity_poly.pdbx_seq_one_letter_code
_entity_poly.pdbx_strand_id
1 'polypeptide(L)'
;YEMFDHVYIMAEGYCVYQGSSQNTIPYLQTIGLNCPQYHNPADFILEVVTGEYGNFTSQLKTAAIDKSWRTPPQITDSRSLLKRKSKNPGPTTLVLVNQPSEFNKLLVLIHRSLMQVYRDWVS
;
A
#
# COMPACT_ATOMS: atom_id res chain seq x y z
N TYR A 1 -6.01 11.08 -3.34
CA TYR A 1 -6.23 9.65 -3.63
C TYR A 1 -5.69 9.21 -4.99
N GLU A 2 -5.69 10.08 -6.00
CA GLU A 2 -5.31 9.76 -7.39
C GLU A 2 -3.84 9.37 -7.63
N MET A 3 -2.96 9.54 -6.65
CA MET A 3 -1.53 9.20 -6.77
C MET A 3 -1.26 7.69 -6.55
N PHE A 4 -2.24 6.92 -6.09
CA PHE A 4 -2.08 5.50 -5.82
C PHE A 4 -2.64 4.66 -6.96
N ASP A 5 -1.79 3.86 -7.61
CA ASP A 5 -2.24 2.89 -8.64
C ASP A 5 -3.01 1.72 -8.02
N HIS A 6 -2.57 1.29 -6.84
CA HIS A 6 -3.11 0.18 -6.08
C HIS A 6 -3.32 0.56 -4.62
N VAL A 7 -4.42 0.09 -4.06
CA VAL A 7 -4.85 0.38 -2.69
C VAL A 7 -5.16 -0.93 -1.98
N TYR A 8 -4.65 -1.06 -0.77
CA TYR A 8 -4.82 -2.21 0.10
C TYR A 8 -5.28 -1.72 1.46
N ILE A 9 -6.42 -2.21 1.95
CA ILE A 9 -7.06 -1.74 3.17
C ILE A 9 -7.34 -2.94 4.06
N MET A 10 -7.06 -2.78 5.35
CA MET A 10 -7.29 -3.77 6.38
C MET A 10 -8.13 -3.21 7.51
N ALA A 11 -9.00 -4.05 8.06
CA ALA A 11 -9.79 -3.76 9.25
C ALA A 11 -9.88 -5.02 10.11
N GLU A 12 -9.70 -4.88 11.43
CA GLU A 12 -9.78 -6.00 12.38
C GLU A 12 -8.88 -7.21 12.01
N GLY A 13 -7.74 -6.95 11.36
CA GLY A 13 -6.82 -8.00 10.88
C GLY A 13 -7.23 -8.71 9.59
N TYR A 14 -8.32 -8.29 8.94
CA TYR A 14 -8.76 -8.82 7.66
C TYR A 14 -8.55 -7.84 6.52
N CYS A 15 -8.27 -8.37 5.33
CA CYS A 15 -8.28 -7.59 4.08
C CYS A 15 -9.72 -7.26 3.71
N VAL A 16 -10.04 -5.97 3.66
CA VAL A 16 -11.38 -5.44 3.33
C VAL A 16 -11.45 -4.78 1.97
N TYR A 17 -10.30 -4.46 1.37
CA TYR A 17 -10.20 -4.03 -0.02
C TYR A 17 -8.80 -4.24 -0.57
N GLN A 18 -8.71 -4.74 -1.80
CA GLN A 18 -7.45 -4.87 -2.53
C GLN A 18 -7.71 -4.61 -4.02
N GLY A 19 -7.35 -3.43 -4.50
CA GLY A 19 -7.77 -3.01 -5.83
C GLY A 19 -7.01 -1.84 -6.40
N SER A 20 -7.38 -1.41 -7.60
CA SER A 20 -6.99 -0.10 -8.11
C SER A 20 -7.78 1.00 -7.39
N SER A 21 -7.19 2.17 -7.17
CA SER A 21 -7.91 3.32 -6.58
C SER A 21 -9.18 3.69 -7.35
N GLN A 22 -9.19 3.52 -8.68
CA GLN A 22 -10.34 3.82 -9.55
C GLN A 22 -11.54 2.88 -9.30
N ASN A 23 -11.27 1.67 -8.81
CA ASN A 23 -12.29 0.66 -8.56
C ASN A 23 -12.93 0.75 -7.17
N THR A 24 -12.41 1.61 -6.30
CA THR A 24 -12.84 1.68 -4.90
C THR A 24 -14.29 2.15 -4.77
N ILE A 25 -14.70 3.12 -5.58
CA ILE A 25 -16.08 3.62 -5.59
C ILE A 25 -17.05 2.55 -6.12
N PRO A 26 -16.84 1.95 -7.32
CA PRO A 26 -17.65 0.84 -7.79
C PRO A 26 -17.74 -0.32 -6.80
N TYR A 27 -16.62 -0.67 -6.16
CA TYR A 27 -16.56 -1.71 -5.14
C TYR A 27 -17.49 -1.42 -3.96
N LEU A 28 -17.40 -0.23 -3.37
CA LEU A 28 -18.26 0.18 -2.27
C LEU A 28 -19.74 0.17 -2.66
N GLN A 29 -20.05 0.58 -3.90
CA GLN A 29 -21.42 0.54 -4.42
C GLN A 29 -21.98 -0.88 -4.51
N THR A 30 -21.15 -1.91 -4.80
CA THR A 30 -21.63 -3.31 -4.80
C THR A 30 -22.12 -3.79 -3.43
N ILE A 31 -21.65 -3.16 -2.35
CA ILE A 31 -22.01 -3.46 -0.96
C ILE A 31 -23.15 -2.53 -0.49
N GLY A 32 -23.62 -1.62 -1.35
CA GLY A 32 -24.66 -0.64 -1.03
C GLY A 32 -24.14 0.62 -0.32
N LEU A 33 -22.82 0.82 -0.29
CA LEU A 33 -22.19 2.01 0.29
C LEU A 33 -21.97 3.05 -0.80
N ASN A 34 -22.72 4.14 -0.72
CA ASN A 34 -22.63 5.21 -1.72
C ASN A 34 -21.79 6.37 -1.17
N CYS A 35 -20.61 6.58 -1.76
CA CYS A 35 -19.72 7.65 -1.36
C CYS A 35 -20.26 9.02 -1.81
N PRO A 36 -20.32 10.04 -0.93
CA PRO A 36 -20.66 11.40 -1.32
C PRO A 36 -19.64 11.98 -2.32
N GLN A 37 -20.09 12.84 -3.23
CA GLN A 37 -19.25 13.39 -4.32
C GLN A 37 -18.13 14.32 -3.84
N TYR A 38 -18.31 14.97 -2.69
CA TYR A 38 -17.32 15.87 -2.08
C TYR A 38 -16.53 15.20 -0.95
N HIS A 39 -16.67 13.88 -0.80
CA HIS A 39 -15.94 13.11 0.20
C HIS A 39 -14.79 12.35 -0.45
N ASN A 40 -13.67 12.27 0.23
CA ASN A 40 -12.52 11.52 -0.24
C ASN A 40 -12.82 10.02 -0.08
N PRO A 41 -12.74 9.20 -1.15
CA PRO A 41 -13.08 7.78 -1.09
C PRO A 41 -12.26 6.99 -0.04
N ALA A 42 -11.03 7.43 0.23
CA ALA A 42 -10.15 6.82 1.24
C ALA A 42 -10.63 7.09 2.67
N ASP A 43 -11.17 8.28 2.92
CA ASP A 43 -11.69 8.63 4.24
C ASP A 43 -13.04 7.94 4.44
N PHE A 44 -13.90 7.91 3.41
CA PHE A 44 -15.18 7.20 3.47
C PHE A 44 -15.03 5.70 3.75
N ILE A 45 -14.11 5.00 3.07
CA ILE A 45 -13.87 3.58 3.37
C ILE A 45 -13.29 3.38 4.77
N LEU A 46 -12.52 4.35 5.29
CA LEU A 46 -12.00 4.33 6.64
C LEU A 46 -13.15 4.45 7.66
N GLU A 47 -14.06 5.41 7.49
CA GLU A 47 -15.24 5.59 8.33
C GLU A 47 -16.15 4.36 8.35
N VAL A 48 -16.30 3.70 7.20
CA VAL A 48 -17.06 2.44 7.09
C VAL A 48 -16.42 1.34 7.92
N VAL A 49 -15.09 1.17 7.85
CA VAL A 49 -14.40 0.10 8.57
C VAL A 49 -14.17 0.39 10.05
N THR A 50 -14.22 1.66 10.46
CA THR A 50 -14.24 2.06 11.88
C THR A 50 -15.62 1.90 12.51
N GLY A 51 -16.65 1.60 11.71
CA GLY A 51 -18.00 1.28 12.19
C GLY A 51 -18.93 2.48 12.29
N GLU A 52 -18.59 3.65 11.75
CA GLU A 52 -19.48 4.83 11.77
C GLU A 52 -20.78 4.60 10.99
N TYR A 53 -20.73 3.74 9.98
CA TYR A 53 -21.90 3.33 9.18
C TYR A 53 -22.49 1.98 9.63
N GLY A 54 -21.92 1.34 10.65
CA GLY A 54 -22.27 -0.02 11.11
C GLY A 54 -21.22 -1.07 10.72
N ASN A 55 -21.46 -2.33 11.10
CA ASN A 55 -20.48 -3.41 10.86
C ASN A 55 -20.58 -3.98 9.44
N PHE A 56 -19.86 -3.34 8.51
CA PHE A 56 -19.68 -3.82 7.13
C PHE A 56 -18.41 -4.66 6.94
N THR A 57 -17.56 -4.80 7.96
CA THR A 57 -16.27 -5.50 7.89
C THR A 57 -16.40 -6.92 7.34
N SER A 58 -17.45 -7.66 7.75
CA SER A 58 -17.71 -9.02 7.25
C SER A 58 -18.08 -9.07 5.75
N GLN A 59 -18.89 -8.12 5.30
CA GLN A 59 -19.30 -8.02 3.90
C GLN A 59 -18.13 -7.59 3.01
N LEU A 60 -17.40 -6.56 3.45
CA LEU A 60 -16.19 -6.09 2.78
C LEU A 60 -15.12 -7.17 2.70
N LYS A 61 -14.89 -7.92 3.78
CA LYS A 61 -13.98 -9.08 3.77
C LYS A 61 -14.37 -10.10 2.70
N THR A 62 -15.66 -10.38 2.56
CA THR A 62 -16.17 -11.34 1.57
C THR A 62 -15.99 -10.81 0.15
N ALA A 63 -16.33 -9.54 -0.09
CA ALA A 63 -16.19 -8.90 -1.38
C ALA A 63 -14.72 -8.70 -1.81
N ALA A 64 -13.81 -8.51 -0.84
CA ALA A 64 -12.37 -8.37 -1.09
C ALA A 64 -11.69 -9.66 -1.61
N ILE A 65 -12.36 -10.81 -1.52
CA ILE A 65 -11.87 -12.06 -2.13
C ILE A 65 -11.88 -11.96 -3.66
N ASP A 66 -12.80 -11.17 -4.22
CA ASP A 66 -12.86 -10.97 -5.67
C ASP A 66 -11.64 -10.18 -6.15
N LYS A 67 -10.91 -10.79 -7.08
CA LYS A 67 -9.69 -10.22 -7.66
C LYS A 67 -9.99 -9.28 -8.83
N SER A 68 -11.25 -9.22 -9.29
CA SER A 68 -11.68 -8.33 -10.38
C SER A 68 -11.29 -6.87 -10.13
N TRP A 69 -11.33 -6.43 -8.86
CA TRP A 69 -11.00 -5.08 -8.43
C TRP A 69 -9.51 -4.71 -8.55
N ARG A 70 -8.61 -5.69 -8.72
CA ARG A 70 -7.15 -5.47 -8.79
C ARG A 70 -6.71 -4.78 -10.07
N THR A 71 -7.41 -5.01 -11.17
CA THR A 71 -7.09 -4.40 -12.46
C THR A 71 -7.87 -3.09 -12.62
N PRO A 72 -7.22 -1.98 -13.01
CA PRO A 72 -7.95 -0.76 -13.34
C PRO A 72 -8.99 -1.05 -14.43
N PRO A 73 -10.14 -0.36 -14.41
CA PRO A 73 -11.12 -0.50 -15.47
C PRO A 73 -10.44 -0.17 -16.82
N GLN A 74 -10.64 -1.01 -17.83
CA GLN A 74 -10.07 -0.78 -19.15
C GLN A 74 -10.82 0.38 -19.80
N ILE A 75 -10.34 1.60 -19.62
CA ILE A 75 -10.86 2.77 -20.34
C ILE A 75 -10.58 2.53 -21.82
N THR A 76 -11.61 2.20 -22.60
CA THR A 76 -11.57 2.07 -24.06
C THR A 76 -11.52 3.45 -24.71
N ASP A 77 -10.52 4.27 -24.36
CA ASP A 77 -10.27 5.54 -25.02
C ASP A 77 -9.17 5.36 -26.05
N SER A 78 -9.54 5.48 -27.32
CA SER A 78 -8.66 5.38 -28.50
C SER A 78 -7.46 6.34 -28.44
N ARG A 79 -7.54 7.43 -27.64
CA ARG A 79 -6.46 8.40 -27.42
C ARG A 79 -5.38 7.93 -26.42
N SER A 80 -5.65 6.94 -25.57
CA SER A 80 -4.70 6.47 -24.54
C SER A 80 -3.70 5.41 -25.03
N LEU A 81 -3.92 4.83 -26.22
CA LEU A 81 -3.07 3.79 -26.82
C LEU A 81 -1.63 4.26 -27.12
N LEU A 82 -1.39 5.57 -27.27
CA LEU A 82 -0.02 6.10 -27.43
C LEU A 82 0.72 6.31 -26.11
N LYS A 83 0.03 6.30 -24.96
CA LYS A 83 0.66 6.50 -23.64
C LYS A 83 0.90 5.18 -22.89
N ARG A 84 0.27 4.09 -23.34
CA ARG A 84 0.29 2.77 -22.68
C ARG A 84 1.38 1.81 -23.20
N LYS A 85 2.43 2.33 -23.84
CA LYS A 85 3.64 1.56 -24.21
C LYS A 85 4.84 1.98 -23.37
N SER A 86 4.65 2.15 -22.07
CA SER A 86 5.74 2.07 -21.09
C SER A 86 5.33 1.08 -20.01
N LYS A 87 5.46 -0.20 -20.37
CA LYS A 87 5.42 -1.31 -19.41
C LYS A 87 6.78 -1.30 -18.73
N ASN A 88 7.00 -0.36 -17.82
CA ASN A 88 8.12 -0.47 -16.90
C ASN A 88 7.72 -1.56 -15.89
N PRO A 89 8.43 -2.71 -15.83
CA PRO A 89 8.30 -3.56 -14.66
C PRO A 89 8.61 -2.67 -13.46
N GLY A 90 7.65 -2.55 -12.54
CA GLY A 90 7.84 -1.80 -11.30
C GLY A 90 9.14 -2.23 -10.63
N PRO A 91 9.84 -1.33 -9.92
CA PRO A 91 11.11 -1.66 -9.30
C PRO A 91 10.85 -2.86 -8.40
N THR A 92 11.36 -4.02 -8.80
CA THR A 92 11.49 -5.14 -7.88
C THR A 92 12.36 -4.57 -6.78
N THR A 93 11.82 -4.40 -5.58
CA THR A 93 12.63 -4.06 -4.42
C THR A 93 13.51 -5.27 -4.16
N LEU A 94 14.57 -5.40 -4.95
CA LEU A 94 15.71 -6.23 -4.65
C LEU A 94 16.33 -5.53 -3.45
N VAL A 95 15.85 -5.89 -2.26
CA VAL A 95 16.63 -5.68 -1.05
C VAL A 95 17.87 -6.53 -1.30
N LEU A 96 18.91 -5.93 -1.87
CA LEU A 96 20.23 -6.52 -1.91
C LEU A 96 20.68 -6.55 -0.45
N VAL A 97 20.21 -7.57 0.27
CA VAL A 97 20.72 -7.94 1.58
C VAL A 97 22.08 -8.53 1.31
N ASN A 98 23.05 -7.65 1.02
CA ASN A 98 24.44 -8.05 1.04
C ASN A 98 24.78 -8.22 2.51
N GLN A 99 24.58 -9.42 3.05
CA GLN A 99 24.85 -9.74 4.44
C GLN A 99 26.36 -9.59 4.64
N PRO A 100 26.85 -8.53 5.31
CA PRO A 100 28.28 -8.39 5.51
C PRO A 100 28.73 -9.55 6.40
N SER A 101 29.89 -10.13 6.09
CA SER A 101 30.49 -11.17 6.93
C SER A 101 30.54 -10.71 8.39
N GLU A 102 30.24 -11.61 9.33
CA GLU A 102 30.09 -11.28 10.75
C GLU A 102 31.33 -10.57 11.33
N PHE A 103 32.53 -10.83 10.79
CA PHE A 103 33.76 -10.12 11.16
C PHE A 103 33.80 -8.66 10.73
N ASN A 104 33.21 -8.30 9.59
CA ASN A 104 33.11 -6.91 9.18
C ASN A 104 32.16 -6.15 10.10
N LYS A 105 31.06 -6.79 10.52
CA LYS A 105 30.17 -6.25 11.55
C LYS A 105 30.93 -6.09 12.87
N LEU A 106 31.68 -7.10 13.30
CA LEU A 106 32.50 -7.06 14.52
C LEU A 106 33.55 -5.93 14.47
N LEU A 107 34.28 -5.79 13.37
CA LEU A 107 35.29 -4.74 13.20
C LEU A 107 34.67 -3.33 13.18
N VAL A 108 33.52 -3.15 12.52
CA VAL A 108 32.80 -1.88 12.55
C VAL A 108 32.34 -1.54 13.97
N LEU A 109 31.86 -2.54 14.73
CA LEU A 109 31.46 -2.36 16.12
C LEU A 109 32.66 -2.03 17.01
N ILE A 110 33.77 -2.77 16.90
CA ILE A 110 35.01 -2.50 17.66
C ILE A 110 35.56 -1.11 17.32
N HIS A 111 35.62 -0.75 16.05
CA HIS A 111 36.10 0.57 15.63
C HIS A 111 35.21 1.69 16.19
N ARG A 112 33.88 1.53 16.15
CA ARG A 112 32.96 2.49 16.77
C ARG A 112 33.16 2.60 18.27
N SER A 113 33.32 1.47 18.97
CA SER A 113 33.60 1.46 20.41
C SER A 113 34.94 2.10 20.75
N LEU A 114 35.99 1.85 19.96
CA LEU A 114 37.29 2.50 20.13
C LEU A 114 37.23 4.01 19.89
N MET A 115 36.49 4.47 18.88
CA MET A 115 36.29 5.89 18.62
C MET A 115 35.47 6.57 19.74
N GLN A 116 34.50 5.86 20.33
CA GLN A 116 33.78 6.33 21.52
C GLN A 116 34.74 6.50 22.71
N VAL A 117 35.51 5.45 23.03
CA VAL A 117 36.48 5.48 24.14
C VAL A 117 37.57 6.53 23.92
N TYR A 118 38.08 6.68 22.70
CA TYR A 118 39.09 7.69 22.37
C TYR A 118 38.55 9.11 22.56
N ARG A 119 37.33 9.39 22.08
CA ARG A 119 36.68 10.69 22.27
C ARG A 119 36.48 10.98 23.76
N ASP A 120 36.06 9.98 24.53
CA ASP A 120 35.81 10.12 25.97
C ASP A 120 37.12 10.22 26.78
N TRP A 121 38.27 9.80 26.23
CA TRP A 121 39.59 9.95 26.83
C TRP A 121 40.26 11.30 26.52
N VAL A 122 39.93 11.91 25.38
CA VAL A 122 40.50 13.20 24.93
C VAL A 122 39.72 14.41 25.46
N SER A 123 38.49 14.23 25.98
CA SER A 123 37.71 15.27 26.68
C SER A 123 37.96 15.23 28.18
#